data_AF-A0A920IQA9-F1
#
_entry.id   AF-A0A920IQA9-F1
#
_cell.length_a   1.000
_cell.length_b   1.000
_cell.length_c   1.000
_cell.angle_alpha   90.00
_cell.angle_beta   90.00
_cell.angle_gamma   90.00
#
_symmetry.space_group_name_H-M   'P 1'
#
loop_
_entity.id
_entity.type
_entity.pdbx_description
1 polymer ?
#
loop_
_entity_poly.entity_id
_entity_poly.type
_entity_poly.pdbx_seq_one_letter_code
_entity_poly.pdbx_strand_id
1 'polypeptide(L)'
;MNERIITRSKLLLIRNYLDKNDFHEIETPILTKLLQKGPETIFCLAEFNLVVFMLFTPQSPQLFKQLLMIGGLDKYYYYQIARCFRDEDLRADRTARVHPNRY
;
A
#
# COMPACT_ATOMS: atom_id res chain seq x y z
N MET A 1 -5.53 -27.73 -2.76
CA MET A 1 -5.23 -26.30 -3.03
C MET A 1 -6.48 -25.51 -2.69
N ASN A 2 -6.41 -24.51 -1.79
CA ASN A 2 -7.60 -23.79 -1.32
C ASN A 2 -8.30 -23.03 -2.46
N GLU A 3 -9.58 -23.33 -2.70
CA GLU A 3 -10.39 -22.68 -3.75
C GLU A 3 -10.41 -21.14 -3.62
N ARG A 4 -10.40 -20.63 -2.38
CA ARG A 4 -10.36 -19.18 -2.09
C ARG A 4 -9.12 -18.49 -2.69
N ILE A 5 -7.97 -19.15 -2.69
CA ILE A 5 -6.73 -18.60 -3.26
C ILE A 5 -6.82 -18.58 -4.79
N ILE A 6 -7.41 -19.62 -5.37
CA ILE A 6 -7.64 -19.72 -6.82
C ILE A 6 -8.62 -18.62 -7.26
N THR A 7 -9.71 -18.39 -6.51
CA THR A 7 -10.66 -17.31 -6.78
C THR A 7 -10.02 -15.93 -6.66
N ARG A 8 -9.14 -15.71 -5.67
CA ARG A 8 -8.35 -14.46 -5.58
C ARG A 8 -7.43 -14.27 -6.79
N SER A 9 -6.83 -15.34 -7.31
CA SER A 9 -5.99 -15.25 -8.52
C SER A 9 -6.78 -14.77 -9.74
N LYS A 10 -8.07 -15.14 -9.85
CA LYS A 10 -8.97 -14.67 -10.92
C LYS A 10 -9.22 -13.15 -10.90
N LEU A 11 -8.86 -12.43 -9.83
CA LEU A 11 -8.90 -10.95 -9.80
C LEU A 11 -8.00 -10.31 -10.87
N LEU A 12 -7.10 -11.07 -11.51
CA LEU A 12 -6.38 -10.63 -12.70
C LEU A 12 -7.31 -10.15 -13.83
N LEU A 13 -8.56 -10.64 -13.87
CA LEU A 13 -9.59 -10.16 -14.80
C LEU A 13 -9.89 -8.66 -14.64
N ILE A 14 -9.81 -8.12 -13.41
CA ILE A 14 -10.02 -6.69 -13.15
C ILE A 14 -8.90 -5.87 -13.78
N ARG A 15 -7.64 -6.35 -13.68
CA ARG A 15 -6.50 -5.71 -14.34
C ARG A 15 -6.70 -5.66 -15.84
N ASN A 16 -7.05 -6.79 -16.44
CA ASN A 16 -7.28 -6.87 -17.89
C ASN A 16 -8.45 -5.98 -18.36
N TYR A 17 -9.45 -5.77 -17.50
CA TYR A 17 -10.55 -4.84 -17.80
C TYR A 17 -10.08 -3.38 -17.76
N LEU A 18 -9.29 -3.00 -16.76
CA LEU A 18 -8.78 -1.63 -16.60
C LEU A 18 -7.76 -1.29 -17.69
N ASP A 19 -6.87 -2.22 -18.03
CA ASP A 19 -5.88 -2.08 -19.11
C ASP A 19 -6.54 -1.81 -20.48
N LYS A 20 -7.67 -2.48 -20.77
CA LYS A 20 -8.47 -2.23 -21.97
C LYS A 20 -9.18 -0.87 -22.00
N ASN A 21 -9.33 -0.22 -20.85
CA ASN A 21 -9.96 1.10 -20.73
C ASN A 21 -8.91 2.21 -20.56
N ASP A 22 -7.67 1.97 -21.00
CA ASP A 22 -6.54 2.92 -20.94
C ASP A 22 -6.15 3.35 -19.52
N PHE A 23 -6.45 2.53 -18.50
CA PHE A 23 -5.94 2.75 -17.15
C PHE A 23 -4.57 2.08 -16.98
N HIS A 24 -3.60 2.83 -16.47
CA HIS A 24 -2.25 2.35 -16.20
C HIS A 24 -2.06 1.92 -14.75
N GLU A 25 -1.47 0.75 -14.52
CA GLU A 25 -1.08 0.31 -13.16
C GLU A 25 0.18 1.05 -12.73
N ILE A 26 0.08 1.91 -11.70
CA ILE A 26 1.22 2.69 -11.20
C ILE A 26 1.56 2.22 -9.79
N GLU A 27 2.79 1.73 -9.60
CA GLU A 27 3.29 1.37 -8.28
C GLU A 27 3.81 2.60 -7.52
N THR A 28 3.28 2.80 -6.32
CA THR A 28 3.75 3.84 -5.39
C THR A 28 4.66 3.23 -4.32
N PRO A 29 5.66 3.98 -3.82
CA PRO A 29 6.53 3.52 -2.74
C PRO A 29 5.76 3.08 -1.49
N ILE A 30 6.20 1.97 -0.89
CA ILE A 30 5.63 1.42 0.35
C ILE A 30 6.32 1.99 1.59
N LEU A 31 7.57 2.45 1.47
CA LEU A 31 8.31 3.05 2.58
C LEU A 31 8.42 4.55 2.33
N THR A 32 7.86 5.35 3.23
CA THR A 32 7.88 6.82 3.09
C THR A 32 8.37 7.47 4.37
N LYS A 33 9.22 8.50 4.24
CA LYS A 33 9.82 9.28 5.35
C LYS A 33 8.87 10.35 5.92
N LEU A 34 7.56 10.12 5.87
CA LEU A 34 6.59 11.16 6.29
C LEU A 34 6.66 11.34 7.81
N LEU A 35 6.92 12.56 8.27
CA LEU A 35 6.67 12.94 9.66
C LEU A 35 5.17 13.17 9.85
N GLN A 36 4.63 12.56 10.90
CA GLN A 36 3.24 12.61 11.34
C GLN A 36 2.23 11.90 10.43
N LYS A 37 1.95 10.64 10.76
CA LYS A 37 0.58 10.13 10.73
C LYS A 37 0.31 9.38 12.03
N GLY A 38 -0.95 9.42 12.46
CA GLY A 38 -1.42 9.11 13.82
C GLY A 38 -0.94 7.77 14.41
N PRO A 39 -1.32 7.49 15.67
CA PRO A 39 -0.74 6.44 16.52
C PRO A 39 -0.84 5.00 15.99
N GLU A 40 -1.56 4.77 14.89
CA GLU A 40 -1.83 3.47 14.26
C GLU A 40 -0.95 3.20 13.02
N THR A 41 0.17 3.91 12.89
CA THR A 41 1.05 3.80 11.71
C THR A 41 2.23 2.88 12.03
N ILE A 42 2.37 1.80 11.26
CA ILE A 42 3.50 0.87 11.39
C ILE A 42 4.77 1.57 10.94
N PHE A 43 5.77 1.58 11.82
CA PHE A 43 7.11 2.09 11.57
C PHE A 43 8.11 0.94 11.38
N CYS A 44 9.09 1.17 10.51
CA CYS A 44 10.25 0.32 10.33
C CYS A 44 11.50 1.16 10.56
N LEU A 45 12.48 0.61 11.28
CA LEU A 45 13.80 1.20 11.39
C LEU A 45 14.63 0.75 10.18
N ALA A 46 15.14 1.71 9.42
CA ALA A 46 16.12 1.45 8.37
C ALA A 46 17.46 2.06 8.76
N GLU A 47 18.50 1.25 8.74
CA GLU A 47 19.87 1.71 8.95
C GLU A 47 20.50 2.00 7.59
N PHE A 48 20.90 3.25 7.37
CA PHE A 48 21.68 3.64 6.19
C PHE A 48 22.74 4.63 6.64
N ASN A 49 24.01 4.28 6.45
CA ASN A 49 25.17 5.13 6.76
C ASN A 49 25.12 5.79 8.15
N LEU A 50 25.16 4.99 9.24
CA LEU A 50 25.19 5.45 10.65
C LEU A 50 23.99 6.30 11.10
N VAL A 51 22.97 6.48 10.26
CA VAL A 51 21.73 7.19 10.59
C VAL A 51 20.57 6.22 10.56
N VAL A 52 19.81 6.18 11.65
CA VAL A 52 18.58 5.39 11.75
C VAL A 52 17.42 6.24 11.25
N PHE A 53 16.77 5.79 10.18
CA PHE A 53 15.55 6.42 9.68
C PHE A 53 14.33 5.64 10.14
N MET A 54 13.36 6.36 10.71
CA MET A 54 12.02 5.83 10.89
C MET A 54 11.26 5.97 9.57
N LEU A 55 10.98 4.84 8.93
CA LEU A 55 10.18 4.77 7.72
C LEU A 55 8.77 4.30 8.08
N PHE A 56 7.77 4.92 7.49
CA PHE A 56 6.38 4.56 7.71
C PHE A 56 5.82 3.81 6.51
N THR A 57 4.95 2.86 6.80
CA THR A 57 4.13 2.20 5.77
C THR A 57 2.82 2.97 5.58
N PRO A 58 2.38 3.22 4.34
CA PRO A 58 1.17 3.97 4.09
C PRO A 58 -0.06 3.15 4.47
N GLN A 59 -0.92 3.75 5.31
CA GLN A 59 -2.29 3.25 5.53
C GLN A 59 -3.13 3.27 4.24
N SER A 60 -2.80 4.16 3.31
CA SER A 60 -3.34 4.18 1.95
C SER A 60 -2.42 4.99 1.04
N PRO A 61 -2.38 4.72 -0.27
CA PRO A 61 -1.61 5.49 -1.25
C PRO A 61 -2.22 6.88 -1.52
N GLN A 62 -3.10 7.40 -0.66
CA GLN A 62 -3.87 8.62 -0.89
C GLN A 62 -3.00 9.85 -1.17
N LEU A 63 -1.85 9.95 -0.52
CA LEU A 63 -0.93 11.09 -0.69
C LEU A 63 -0.23 11.03 -2.04
N PHE A 64 0.22 9.84 -2.45
CA PHE A 64 0.74 9.59 -3.80
C PHE A 64 -0.33 9.79 -4.86
N LYS A 65 -1.56 9.37 -4.61
CA LYS A 65 -2.71 9.63 -5.48
C LYS A 65 -2.83 11.13 -5.76
N GLN A 66 -2.80 11.97 -4.72
CA GLN A 66 -2.86 13.43 -4.90
C GLN A 66 -1.67 13.98 -5.69
N LEU A 67 -0.45 13.49 -5.42
CA LEU A 67 0.74 13.90 -6.16
C LEU A 67 0.67 13.49 -7.65
N LEU A 68 0.18 12.30 -7.96
CA LEU A 68 -0.01 11.83 -9.33
C LEU A 68 -1.06 12.68 -10.07
N MET A 69 -2.16 13.04 -9.40
CA MET A 69 -3.14 13.97 -9.95
C MET A 69 -2.55 15.34 -10.30
N ILE A 70 -1.69 15.88 -9.43
CA ILE A 70 -1.01 17.17 -9.67
C ILE A 70 0.03 17.01 -10.80
N GLY A 71 0.67 15.86 -10.91
CA GLY A 71 1.64 15.52 -11.95
C GLY A 71 1.04 15.26 -13.34
N GLY A 72 -0.27 15.47 -13.53
CA GLY A 72 -0.95 15.31 -14.82
C GLY A 72 -1.43 13.90 -15.13
N LEU A 73 -1.29 12.95 -14.18
CA LEU A 73 -1.95 11.65 -14.27
C LEU A 73 -3.37 11.81 -13.72
N ASP A 74 -4.31 12.07 -14.61
CA ASP A 74 -5.69 12.30 -14.23
C ASP A 74 -6.37 11.01 -13.71
N LYS A 75 -7.47 11.16 -12.96
CA LYS A 75 -8.22 10.06 -12.29
C LYS A 75 -8.63 8.92 -13.23
N TYR A 76 -8.66 9.20 -14.53
CA TYR A 76 -9.12 8.31 -15.58
C TYR A 76 -8.01 7.41 -16.16
N TYR A 77 -6.74 7.61 -15.76
CA TYR A 77 -5.61 6.96 -16.42
C TYR A 77 -4.74 6.11 -15.49
N TYR A 78 -5.07 6.00 -14.19
CA TYR A 78 -4.28 5.14 -13.33
C TYR A 78 -5.07 4.42 -12.24
N TYR A 79 -4.58 3.23 -11.91
CA TYR A 79 -5.07 2.42 -10.80
C TYR A 79 -3.89 1.74 -10.10
N GLN A 80 -4.13 1.25 -8.88
CA GLN A 80 -3.15 0.45 -8.15
C GLN A 80 -3.88 -0.50 -7.21
N ILE A 81 -3.52 -1.78 -7.26
CA ILE A 81 -3.91 -2.75 -6.23
C ILE A 81 -2.86 -2.69 -5.11
N ALA A 82 -2.94 -1.64 -4.30
CA ALA A 82 -1.95 -1.35 -3.26
C ALA A 82 -2.13 -2.25 -2.02
N ARG A 83 -1.02 -2.52 -1.33
CA ARG A 83 -1.05 -3.08 0.03
C ARG A 83 -1.11 -1.91 1.01
N CYS A 84 -2.16 -1.89 1.83
CA CYS A 84 -2.39 -0.90 2.87
C CYS A 84 -2.06 -1.50 4.23
N PHE A 85 -1.37 -0.71 5.06
CA PHE A 85 -0.83 -1.16 6.34
C PHE A 85 -1.43 -0.34 7.47
N ARG A 86 -2.12 -0.99 8.40
CA ARG A 86 -2.70 -0.35 9.57
C ARG A 86 -2.43 -1.18 10.80
N ASP A 87 -2.00 -0.52 11.87
CA ASP A 87 -1.88 -1.13 13.19
C ASP A 87 -3.18 -0.87 13.94
N GLU A 88 -4.17 -1.75 13.76
CA GLU A 88 -5.41 -1.74 14.54
C GLU A 88 -5.47 -2.99 15.41
N ASP A 89 -6.14 -2.88 16.56
CA ASP A 89 -6.46 -4.03 17.40
C ASP A 89 -7.10 -5.16 16.57
N LEU A 90 -6.53 -6.36 16.68
CA LEU A 90 -6.96 -7.59 16.02
C LEU A 90 -8.36 -8.01 16.53
N ARG A 91 -9.41 -7.37 15.99
CA ARG A 91 -10.77 -7.91 16.02
C ARG A 91 -10.98 -8.80 14.80
N ALA A 92 -11.80 -9.84 14.97
CA ALA A 92 -11.86 -11.11 14.22
C ALA A 92 -11.73 -11.10 12.67
N ASP A 93 -11.89 -9.96 11.99
CA ASP A 93 -11.80 -9.84 10.52
C ASP A 93 -10.63 -8.96 10.01
N ARG A 94 -9.76 -8.45 10.91
CA ARG A 94 -8.67 -7.54 10.56
C ARG A 94 -7.34 -8.29 10.50
N THR A 95 -6.74 -8.37 9.32
CA THR A 95 -5.37 -8.93 9.17
C THR A 95 -4.35 -7.81 9.24
N ALA A 96 -3.73 -7.59 10.39
CA ALA A 96 -2.54 -6.74 10.50
C ALA A 96 -1.37 -7.46 9.79
N ARG A 97 -0.89 -6.94 8.67
CA ARG A 97 0.36 -7.41 8.07
C ARG A 97 1.48 -6.44 8.37
N VAL A 98 2.20 -6.66 9.46
CA VAL A 98 3.68 -6.66 9.59
C VAL A 98 3.92 -6.98 11.08
N HIS A 99 4.25 -8.23 11.39
CA HIS A 99 4.78 -8.61 12.70
C HIS A 99 6.19 -9.19 12.48
N PRO A 100 7.24 -8.41 12.77
CA PRO A 100 8.56 -8.93 13.06
C PRO A 100 8.90 -8.47 14.47
N ASN A 101 8.48 -9.24 15.47
CA ASN A 101 8.85 -9.08 16.88
C ASN A 101 8.49 -7.74 17.54
N ARG A 102 7.50 -7.81 18.44
CA ARG A 102 7.50 -7.00 19.66
C ARG A 102 8.89 -7.16 20.32
N TYR A 103 9.61 -6.04 20.46
CA TYR A 103 10.57 -5.89 21.54
C TYR A 103 9.80 -5.59 22.83
#